data_AF-A0A1H3NIA8-F1
#
_entry.id   AF-A0A1H3NIA8-F1
#
_cell.length_a   1.000
_cell.length_b   1.000
_cell.length_c   1.000
_cell.angle_alpha   90.00
_cell.angle_beta   90.00
_cell.angle_gamma   90.00
#
_symmetry.space_group_name_H-M   'P 1'
#
loop_
_entity.id
_entity.type
_entity.pdbx_description
1 polymer ?
#
loop_
_entity_poly.entity_id
_entity_poly.type
_entity_poly.pdbx_seq_one_letter_code
_entity_poly.pdbx_strand_id
1 'polypeptide(L)'
;MSRFPSPTLADRIDDRIQELDDGFVRLGDEDTPFTLREGGDPLEQARQLHSEREESERERDEESNEPVTRTLSEWRENMMELDFPFVDTIPIDEQRRRASKVAELATEEGYVDSVNRDVAFEDRTVRGKYWRGVNLIEIGTDPDDFPGFRTGIVLAHEVGHAFYDAWSPDSGIEEQPRLFRTPDEKEQARRLSERLHGPMIETDGPFVDYRKGSDEELAAAVFASRIIEPMAAQRIAPDAVRRLENIFGDLADDLF
;
A
#
# COMPACT_ATOMS: atom_id res chain seq x y z
N MET A 1 32.79 -23.83 13.20
CA MET A 1 32.15 -22.72 12.45
C MET A 1 30.70 -22.67 12.90
N SER A 2 30.32 -21.63 13.64
CA SER A 2 28.99 -21.51 14.25
C SER A 2 27.96 -21.26 13.15
N ARG A 3 27.03 -22.21 12.96
CA ARG A 3 25.83 -22.02 12.13
C ARG A 3 24.78 -21.35 12.99
N PHE A 4 24.77 -20.02 12.99
CA PHE A 4 23.59 -19.29 13.44
C PHE A 4 22.51 -19.42 12.34
N PRO A 5 21.25 -19.69 12.67
CA PRO A 5 20.17 -19.58 11.70
C PRO A 5 20.12 -18.13 11.20
N SER A 6 20.09 -17.94 9.87
CA SER A 6 19.83 -16.63 9.30
C SER A 6 18.42 -16.18 9.72
N PRO A 7 18.23 -14.94 10.19
CA PRO A 7 16.90 -14.42 10.53
C PRO A 7 15.97 -14.51 9.31
N THR A 8 14.70 -14.85 9.55
CA THR A 8 13.64 -14.84 8.53
C THR A 8 13.32 -13.41 8.08
N LEU A 9 12.57 -13.24 6.99
CA LEU A 9 12.09 -11.91 6.56
C LEU A 9 11.23 -11.26 7.66
N ALA A 10 10.44 -12.04 8.41
CA ALA A 10 9.67 -11.58 9.55
C ALA A 10 10.56 -10.95 10.64
N ASP A 11 11.60 -11.68 11.06
CA ASP A 11 12.53 -11.22 12.10
C ASP A 11 13.20 -9.89 11.73
N ARG A 12 13.40 -9.63 10.42
CA ARG A 12 14.03 -8.40 9.92
C ARG A 12 13.06 -7.25 9.67
N ILE A 13 11.77 -7.53 9.46
CA ILE A 13 10.73 -6.49 9.49
C ILE A 13 10.57 -6.00 10.92
N ASP A 14 10.58 -6.91 11.90
CA ASP A 14 10.53 -6.56 13.33
C ASP A 14 11.72 -5.68 13.74
N ASP A 15 12.92 -5.95 13.21
CA ASP A 15 14.12 -5.10 13.41
C ASP A 15 13.97 -3.67 12.84
N ARG A 16 12.97 -3.43 11.97
CA ARG A 16 12.65 -2.11 11.40
C ARG A 16 11.47 -1.44 12.10
N ILE A 17 10.90 -2.06 13.13
CA ILE A 17 9.85 -1.45 13.95
C ILE A 17 10.49 -0.62 15.05
N GLN A 18 10.07 0.63 15.17
CA GLN A 18 10.56 1.57 16.17
C GLN A 18 9.40 2.17 16.97
N GLU A 19 9.46 2.07 18.29
CA GLU A 19 8.64 2.88 19.20
C GLU A 19 9.22 4.30 19.29
N LEU A 20 8.37 5.30 19.17
CA LEU A 20 8.74 6.72 19.14
C LEU A 20 8.28 7.43 20.43
N ASP A 21 8.95 8.53 20.77
CA ASP A 21 8.73 9.26 22.03
C ASP A 21 7.31 9.86 22.18
N ASP A 22 6.58 9.99 21.08
CA ASP A 22 5.21 10.50 21.02
C ASP A 22 4.13 9.38 21.03
N GLY A 23 4.55 8.14 21.28
CA GLY A 23 3.69 6.98 21.39
C GLY A 23 3.27 6.37 20.04
N PHE A 24 3.81 6.87 18.92
CA PHE A 24 3.68 6.17 17.65
C PHE A 24 4.65 5.00 17.55
N VAL A 25 4.24 3.98 16.82
CA VAL A 25 5.12 2.90 16.36
C VAL A 25 5.28 3.04 14.85
N ARG A 26 6.51 2.99 14.36
CA ARG A 26 6.86 3.20 12.96
C ARG A 26 7.55 1.99 12.35
N LEU A 27 7.20 1.70 11.10
CA LEU A 27 7.90 0.76 10.23
C LEU A 27 8.87 1.50 9.31
N GLY A 28 10.17 1.28 9.51
CA GLY A 28 11.22 1.91 8.73
C GLY A 28 11.57 3.32 9.19
N ASP A 29 12.17 4.09 8.28
CA ASP A 29 12.78 5.39 8.59
C ASP A 29 11.90 6.58 8.21
N GLU A 30 10.86 6.35 7.39
CA GLU A 30 9.97 7.38 6.84
C GLU A 30 8.55 7.26 7.40
N ASP A 31 7.96 8.41 7.72
CA ASP A 31 6.61 8.53 8.24
C ASP A 31 5.64 8.62 7.05
N THR A 32 4.71 7.66 6.96
CA THR A 32 3.62 7.68 5.98
C THR A 32 2.30 7.33 6.67
N PRO A 33 1.14 7.57 6.03
CA PRO A 33 -0.15 7.10 6.54
C PRO A 33 -0.21 5.58 6.77
N PHE A 34 0.71 4.82 6.16
CA PHE A 34 0.69 3.36 6.12
C PHE A 34 1.76 2.70 6.98
N THR A 35 2.82 3.43 7.33
CA THR A 35 3.95 2.92 8.12
C THR A 35 3.90 3.32 9.58
N LEU A 36 2.89 4.09 10.01
CA LEU A 36 2.65 4.44 11.40
C LEU A 36 1.49 3.62 11.99
N ARG A 37 1.52 3.36 13.29
CA ARG A 37 0.40 2.83 14.09
C ARG A 37 0.45 3.36 15.52
N GLU A 38 -0.62 3.11 16.28
CA GLU A 38 -0.81 3.62 17.64
C GLU A 38 -0.87 5.16 17.68
N GLY A 39 -0.15 5.80 18.59
CA GLY A 39 -0.18 7.25 18.84
C GLY A 39 -0.57 7.54 20.29
N GLY A 40 0.24 8.36 20.98
CA GLY A 40 0.00 8.76 22.36
C GLY A 40 -0.84 10.04 22.49
N ASP A 41 -0.59 10.80 23.55
CA ASP A 41 -1.28 12.07 23.86
C ASP A 41 -1.42 13.06 22.68
N PRO A 42 -0.44 13.19 21.75
CA PRO A 42 -0.60 14.07 20.58
C PRO A 42 -1.74 13.66 19.66
N LEU A 43 -1.96 12.35 19.47
CA LEU A 43 -3.05 11.84 18.64
C LEU A 43 -4.41 12.14 19.25
N GLU A 44 -4.55 11.98 20.57
CA GLU A 44 -5.80 12.30 21.28
C GLU A 44 -6.16 13.79 21.13
N GLN A 45 -5.15 14.67 21.24
CA GLN A 45 -5.34 16.11 21.06
C GLN A 45 -5.67 16.47 19.61
N ALA A 46 -4.99 15.87 18.63
CA ALA A 46 -5.25 16.10 17.21
C ALA A 46 -6.69 15.69 16.85
N ARG A 47 -7.16 14.52 17.32
CA ARG A 47 -8.55 14.07 17.14
C ARG A 47 -9.57 15.04 17.72
N GLN A 48 -9.31 15.58 18.92
CA GLN A 48 -10.20 16.56 19.53
C GLN A 48 -10.28 17.83 18.67
N LEU A 49 -9.14 18.38 18.27
CA LEU A 49 -9.09 19.58 17.42
C LEU A 49 -9.79 19.37 16.08
N HIS A 50 -9.56 18.23 15.44
CA HIS A 50 -10.22 17.89 14.18
C HIS A 50 -11.73 17.79 14.37
N SER A 51 -12.21 17.14 15.43
CA SER A 51 -13.64 16.96 15.71
C SER A 51 -14.43 18.27 15.92
N GLU A 52 -13.73 19.36 16.25
CA GLU A 52 -14.32 20.70 16.42
C GLU A 52 -14.50 21.44 15.08
N ARG A 53 -13.91 20.95 13.99
CA ARG A 53 -14.03 21.52 12.64
C ARG A 53 -15.36 21.18 11.97
N GLU A 54 -15.71 21.95 10.93
CA GLU A 54 -16.90 21.68 10.15
C GLU A 54 -16.82 20.31 9.46
N GLU A 55 -17.93 19.56 9.42
CA GLU A 55 -18.00 18.24 8.79
C GLU A 55 -17.47 18.24 7.35
N SER A 56 -17.85 19.24 6.55
CA SER A 56 -17.39 19.35 5.16
C SER A 56 -15.89 19.64 5.01
N GLU A 57 -15.24 20.19 6.03
CA GLU A 57 -13.78 20.36 6.03
C GLU A 57 -13.11 19.04 6.36
N ARG A 58 -13.61 18.33 7.38
CA ARG A 58 -13.09 17.02 7.75
C ARG A 58 -13.20 16.02 6.61
N GLU A 59 -14.36 15.97 5.96
CA GLU A 59 -14.57 15.10 4.79
C GLU A 59 -13.58 15.38 3.67
N ARG A 60 -13.28 16.66 3.38
CA ARG A 60 -12.32 17.03 2.33
C ARG A 60 -10.90 16.60 2.68
N ASP A 61 -10.49 16.77 3.92
CA ASP A 61 -9.13 16.39 4.34
C ASP A 61 -9.00 14.85 4.28
N GLU A 62 -10.03 14.12 4.72
CA GLU A 62 -10.10 12.65 4.72
C GLU A 62 -10.28 11.99 3.33
N GLU A 63 -10.45 12.76 2.25
CA GLU A 63 -10.61 12.24 0.88
C GLU A 63 -9.27 11.86 0.23
N SER A 64 -8.19 12.53 0.63
CA SER A 64 -6.82 12.43 0.11
C SER A 64 -5.85 12.15 1.26
N ASN A 65 -4.64 11.69 0.94
CA ASN A 65 -3.55 11.70 1.90
C ASN A 65 -2.56 12.78 1.50
N GLU A 66 -2.32 13.75 2.37
CA GLU A 66 -1.21 14.69 2.27
C GLU A 66 0.06 14.13 2.96
N PRO A 67 1.22 14.81 2.87
CA PRO A 67 2.37 14.44 3.68
C PRO A 67 2.00 14.44 5.17
N VAL A 68 2.43 13.41 5.90
CA VAL A 68 2.10 13.31 7.33
C VAL A 68 3.11 14.07 8.18
N THR A 69 2.63 14.65 9.28
CA THR A 69 3.48 15.07 10.41
C THR A 69 2.92 14.51 11.72
N ARG A 70 3.82 14.07 12.60
CA ARG A 70 3.47 13.73 13.99
C ARG A 70 3.58 14.93 14.94
N THR A 71 4.10 16.05 14.45
CA THR A 71 4.26 17.27 15.25
C THR A 71 2.95 18.03 15.32
N LEU A 72 2.23 17.92 16.44
CA LEU A 72 0.91 18.53 16.63
C LEU A 72 0.88 20.05 16.31
N SER A 73 1.93 20.79 16.70
CA SER A 73 2.00 22.23 16.42
C SER A 73 2.16 22.54 14.93
N GLU A 74 2.95 21.74 14.21
CA GLU A 74 3.18 21.91 12.77
C GLU A 74 1.90 21.60 11.98
N TRP A 75 1.24 20.49 12.32
CA TRP A 75 -0.06 20.13 11.76
C TRP A 75 -1.10 21.22 11.99
N ARG A 76 -1.21 21.72 13.23
CA ARG A 76 -2.18 22.77 13.58
C ARG A 76 -2.00 24.07 12.80
N GLU A 77 -0.77 24.40 12.43
CA GLU A 77 -0.45 25.58 11.63
C GLU A 77 -0.75 25.38 10.12
N ASN A 78 -0.77 24.13 9.65
CA ASN A 78 -0.84 23.78 8.22
C ASN A 78 -1.82 22.62 7.91
N MET A 79 -3.00 22.60 8.56
CA MET A 79 -3.99 21.50 8.44
C MET A 79 -4.51 21.25 7.01
N MET A 80 -4.25 22.14 6.06
CA MET A 80 -4.65 21.97 4.65
C MET A 80 -3.58 21.30 3.79
N GLU A 81 -2.33 21.26 4.26
CA GLU A 81 -1.18 20.77 3.49
C GLU A 81 -0.49 19.57 4.15
N LEU A 82 -0.87 19.25 5.40
CA LEU A 82 -0.32 18.17 6.19
C LEU A 82 -1.43 17.39 6.86
N ASP A 83 -1.26 16.08 6.89
CA ASP A 83 -2.12 15.19 7.66
C ASP A 83 -1.46 14.85 9.00
N PHE A 84 -2.29 14.68 10.01
CA PHE A 84 -1.94 13.98 11.23
C PHE A 84 -2.40 12.51 11.13
N PRO A 85 -1.51 11.53 11.37
CA PRO A 85 -1.86 10.12 11.23
C PRO A 85 -3.13 9.74 12.01
N PHE A 86 -4.09 9.07 11.35
CA PHE A 86 -5.36 8.62 11.94
C PHE A 86 -6.35 9.72 12.36
N VAL A 87 -6.16 10.95 11.88
CA VAL A 87 -7.04 12.09 12.18
C VAL A 87 -7.74 12.55 10.90
N ASP A 88 -6.95 12.98 9.93
CA ASP A 88 -7.38 13.55 8.65
C ASP A 88 -6.75 12.82 7.45
N THR A 89 -6.13 11.66 7.69
CA THR A 89 -5.78 10.69 6.65
C THR A 89 -7.01 9.88 6.20
N ILE A 90 -6.98 9.31 5.00
CA ILE A 90 -8.07 8.46 4.48
C ILE A 90 -8.44 7.33 5.46
N PRO A 91 -9.70 7.25 5.95
CA PRO A 91 -10.12 6.26 6.92
C PRO A 91 -9.99 4.81 6.42
N ILE A 92 -9.66 3.87 7.31
CA ILE A 92 -9.49 2.43 6.96
C ILE A 92 -10.73 1.85 6.26
N ASP A 93 -11.93 2.24 6.67
CA ASP A 93 -13.17 1.75 6.05
C ASP A 93 -13.36 2.30 4.63
N GLU A 94 -12.89 3.53 4.36
CA GLU A 94 -12.88 4.09 3.02
C GLU A 94 -11.86 3.36 2.12
N GLN A 95 -10.66 3.07 2.65
CA GLN A 95 -9.66 2.25 1.96
C GLN A 95 -10.24 0.88 1.57
N ARG A 96 -10.95 0.21 2.50
CA ARG A 96 -11.64 -1.06 2.23
C ARG A 96 -12.75 -0.93 1.19
N ARG A 97 -13.52 0.16 1.23
CA ARG A 97 -14.58 0.44 0.25
C ARG A 97 -14.00 0.56 -1.16
N ARG A 98 -12.95 1.38 -1.33
CA ARG A 98 -12.25 1.58 -2.61
C ARG A 98 -11.69 0.26 -3.15
N ALA A 99 -11.00 -0.52 -2.29
CA ALA A 99 -10.47 -1.83 -2.66
C ALA A 99 -11.55 -2.86 -3.02
N SER A 100 -12.69 -2.85 -2.31
CA SER A 100 -13.78 -3.78 -2.59
C SER A 100 -14.47 -3.46 -3.92
N LYS A 101 -14.68 -2.18 -4.22
CA LYS A 101 -15.25 -1.74 -5.51
C LYS A 101 -14.41 -2.25 -6.68
N VAL A 102 -13.08 -2.14 -6.61
CA VAL A 102 -12.22 -2.60 -7.69
C VAL A 102 -12.13 -4.12 -7.79
N ALA A 103 -12.22 -4.84 -6.66
CA ALA A 103 -12.29 -6.30 -6.66
C ALA A 103 -13.61 -6.81 -7.28
N GLU A 104 -14.72 -6.12 -7.03
CA GLU A 104 -16.02 -6.40 -7.67
C GLU A 104 -15.93 -6.22 -9.18
N LEU A 105 -15.38 -5.09 -9.65
CA LEU A 105 -15.16 -4.86 -11.08
C LEU A 105 -14.24 -5.92 -11.70
N ALA A 106 -13.14 -6.27 -11.04
CA ALA A 106 -12.24 -7.31 -11.52
C ALA A 106 -12.93 -8.68 -11.64
N THR A 107 -13.95 -8.94 -10.81
CA THR A 107 -14.77 -10.15 -10.88
C THR A 107 -15.78 -10.08 -12.03
N GLU A 108 -16.43 -8.93 -12.23
CA GLU A 108 -17.38 -8.69 -13.31
C GLU A 108 -16.74 -8.81 -14.70
N GLU A 109 -15.50 -8.31 -14.83
CA GLU A 109 -14.71 -8.37 -16.06
C GLU A 109 -13.98 -9.71 -16.26
N GLY A 110 -14.07 -10.64 -15.29
CA GLY A 110 -13.50 -11.99 -15.40
C GLY A 110 -11.98 -12.06 -15.22
N TYR A 111 -11.35 -11.05 -14.64
CA TYR A 111 -9.93 -11.09 -14.24
C TYR A 111 -9.71 -11.89 -12.95
N VAL A 112 -10.73 -11.93 -12.09
CA VAL A 112 -10.75 -12.66 -10.83
C VAL A 112 -12.01 -13.52 -10.77
N ASP A 113 -11.86 -14.82 -10.51
CA ASP A 113 -12.99 -15.74 -10.37
C ASP A 113 -13.60 -15.67 -8.96
N SER A 114 -12.76 -15.46 -7.94
CA SER A 114 -13.22 -15.33 -6.55
C SER A 114 -12.20 -14.65 -5.63
N VAL A 115 -12.71 -14.07 -4.55
CA VAL A 115 -11.92 -13.46 -3.47
C VAL A 115 -12.28 -14.13 -2.15
N ASN A 116 -11.34 -14.87 -1.58
CA ASN A 116 -11.43 -15.48 -0.27
C ASN A 116 -10.82 -14.55 0.78
N ARG A 117 -11.61 -14.19 1.79
CA ARG A 117 -11.19 -13.32 2.90
C ARG A 117 -11.00 -14.16 4.17
N ASP A 118 -10.27 -13.59 5.13
CA ASP A 118 -9.99 -14.19 6.44
C ASP A 118 -9.24 -15.53 6.34
N VAL A 119 -8.36 -15.65 5.34
CA VAL A 119 -7.52 -16.83 5.13
C VAL A 119 -6.38 -16.83 6.14
N ALA A 120 -6.21 -17.95 6.85
CA ALA A 120 -5.06 -18.15 7.73
C ALA A 120 -3.89 -18.74 6.93
N PHE A 121 -2.95 -17.90 6.53
CA PHE A 121 -1.73 -18.35 5.86
C PHE A 121 -0.80 -19.09 6.83
N GLU A 122 -0.19 -20.19 6.35
CA GLU A 122 0.84 -20.91 7.13
C GLU A 122 2.07 -20.03 7.36
N ASP A 123 2.45 -19.24 6.34
CA ASP A 123 3.50 -18.24 6.42
C ASP A 123 2.91 -16.92 6.92
N ARG A 124 3.27 -16.53 8.15
CA ARG A 124 2.82 -15.29 8.81
C ARG A 124 3.34 -14.02 8.13
N THR A 125 4.26 -14.13 7.18
CA THR A 125 4.72 -13.00 6.38
C THR A 125 3.82 -12.70 5.18
N VAL A 126 2.91 -13.61 4.85
CA VAL A 126 1.98 -13.45 3.73
C VAL A 126 0.66 -12.88 4.25
N ARG A 127 0.24 -11.76 3.67
CA ARG A 127 -1.05 -11.10 4.00
C ARG A 127 -2.08 -11.20 2.87
N GLY A 128 -1.60 -11.45 1.65
CA GLY A 128 -2.42 -11.56 0.46
C GLY A 128 -1.72 -12.47 -0.55
N LYS A 129 -2.51 -13.06 -1.43
CA LYS A 129 -1.99 -13.81 -2.56
C LYS A 129 -2.98 -13.89 -3.72
N TYR A 130 -2.54 -13.44 -4.88
CA TYR A 130 -3.14 -13.79 -6.16
C TYR A 130 -2.58 -15.11 -6.70
N TRP A 131 -3.48 -16.04 -7.05
CA TRP A 131 -3.15 -17.34 -7.62
C TRP A 131 -3.36 -17.34 -9.14
N ARG A 132 -2.27 -17.05 -9.86
CA ARG A 132 -2.23 -17.06 -11.32
C ARG A 132 -2.76 -18.37 -11.92
N GLY A 133 -3.55 -18.27 -12.98
CA GLY A 133 -4.09 -19.40 -13.73
C GLY A 133 -5.36 -20.04 -13.15
N VAL A 134 -5.72 -19.70 -11.90
CA VAL A 134 -7.03 -20.02 -11.31
C VAL A 134 -7.80 -18.78 -10.85
N ASN A 135 -7.25 -17.59 -11.12
CA ASN A 135 -7.88 -16.29 -10.90
C ASN A 135 -8.47 -16.12 -9.49
N LEU A 136 -7.80 -16.65 -8.47
CA LEU A 136 -8.25 -16.59 -7.07
C LEU A 136 -7.40 -15.59 -6.30
N ILE A 137 -8.04 -14.73 -5.51
CA ILE A 137 -7.37 -13.90 -4.50
C ILE A 137 -7.67 -14.45 -3.11
N GLU A 138 -6.63 -14.60 -2.29
CA GLU A 138 -6.75 -14.91 -0.87
C GLU A 138 -6.19 -13.76 -0.03
N ILE A 139 -6.92 -13.35 1.02
CA ILE A 139 -6.53 -12.27 1.91
C ILE A 139 -6.57 -12.76 3.36
N GLY A 140 -5.48 -12.54 4.08
CA GLY A 140 -5.28 -12.87 5.48
C GLY A 140 -4.63 -11.69 6.19
N THR A 141 -5.32 -11.05 7.11
CA THR A 141 -4.79 -9.84 7.74
C THR A 141 -4.97 -9.87 9.23
N ASP A 142 -3.97 -9.41 9.97
CA ASP A 142 -4.01 -9.30 11.41
C ASP A 142 -4.58 -7.94 11.83
N PRO A 143 -5.51 -7.87 12.80
CA PRO A 143 -5.98 -6.61 13.36
C PRO A 143 -4.88 -5.77 14.04
N ASP A 144 -3.66 -6.27 14.19
CA ASP A 144 -2.49 -5.56 14.74
C ASP A 144 -1.46 -5.15 13.67
N ASP A 145 -1.65 -5.53 12.40
CA ASP A 145 -0.76 -5.16 11.30
C ASP A 145 -0.65 -3.62 11.13
N PHE A 146 0.46 -3.14 10.55
CA PHE A 146 0.54 -1.74 10.09
C PHE A 146 -0.55 -1.45 9.05
N PRO A 147 -1.04 -0.20 8.93
CA PRO A 147 -2.12 0.12 7.98
C PRO A 147 -1.82 -0.30 6.54
N GLY A 148 -0.55 -0.24 6.12
CA GLY A 148 -0.07 -0.73 4.81
C GLY A 148 -0.27 -2.21 4.52
N PHE A 149 -0.51 -3.03 5.54
CA PHE A 149 -0.76 -4.48 5.41
C PHE A 149 -2.21 -4.85 5.77
N ARG A 150 -3.09 -3.86 5.90
CA ARG A 150 -4.52 -4.10 6.17
C ARG A 150 -5.27 -4.50 4.93
N THR A 151 -6.44 -5.09 5.16
CA THR A 151 -7.28 -5.73 4.13
C THR A 151 -7.54 -4.85 2.92
N GLY A 152 -7.75 -3.54 3.10
CA GLY A 152 -7.97 -2.61 1.98
C GLY A 152 -6.76 -2.51 1.05
N ILE A 153 -5.57 -2.21 1.60
CA ILE A 153 -4.34 -2.07 0.83
C ILE A 153 -3.96 -3.39 0.17
N VAL A 154 -3.97 -4.48 0.94
CA VAL A 154 -3.57 -5.80 0.46
C VAL A 154 -4.51 -6.29 -0.64
N LEU A 155 -5.83 -6.12 -0.48
CA LEU A 155 -6.79 -6.48 -1.54
C LEU A 155 -6.53 -5.69 -2.83
N ALA A 156 -6.31 -4.37 -2.73
CA ALA A 156 -6.02 -3.57 -3.91
C ALA A 156 -4.72 -4.01 -4.59
N HIS A 157 -3.68 -4.38 -3.81
CA HIS A 157 -2.42 -4.92 -4.33
C HIS A 157 -2.64 -6.25 -5.08
N GLU A 158 -3.34 -7.21 -4.49
CA GLU A 158 -3.62 -8.50 -5.14
C GLU A 158 -4.50 -8.37 -6.39
N VAL A 159 -5.43 -7.41 -6.40
CA VAL A 159 -6.20 -7.10 -7.62
C VAL A 159 -5.28 -6.51 -8.70
N GLY A 160 -4.30 -5.68 -8.30
CA GLY A 160 -3.25 -5.19 -9.20
C GLY A 160 -2.46 -6.31 -9.88
N HIS A 161 -2.18 -7.41 -9.17
CA HIS A 161 -1.57 -8.61 -9.77
C HIS A 161 -2.47 -9.25 -10.83
N ALA A 162 -3.77 -9.40 -10.57
CA ALA A 162 -4.71 -9.96 -11.55
C ALA A 162 -4.76 -9.12 -12.84
N PHE A 163 -4.77 -7.80 -12.70
CA PHE A 163 -4.71 -6.87 -13.83
C PHE A 163 -3.40 -6.96 -14.61
N TYR A 164 -2.27 -7.04 -13.90
CA TYR A 164 -0.97 -7.21 -14.54
C TYR A 164 -0.88 -8.53 -15.32
N ASP A 165 -1.39 -9.62 -14.75
CA ASP A 165 -1.43 -10.94 -15.42
C ASP A 165 -2.30 -10.93 -16.67
N ALA A 166 -3.48 -10.31 -16.60
CA ALA A 166 -4.38 -10.17 -17.76
C ALA A 166 -3.73 -9.37 -18.91
N TRP A 167 -2.93 -8.34 -18.59
CA TRP A 167 -2.18 -7.57 -19.57
C TRP A 167 -0.95 -8.32 -20.12
N SER A 168 -0.32 -9.15 -19.30
CA SER A 168 0.93 -9.87 -19.63
C SER A 168 0.82 -11.39 -19.38
N PRO A 169 -0.08 -12.09 -20.09
CA PRO A 169 -0.37 -13.51 -19.82
C PRO A 169 0.80 -14.46 -20.14
N ASP A 170 1.76 -14.02 -20.97
CA ASP A 170 2.96 -14.78 -21.34
C ASP A 170 4.20 -14.39 -20.51
N SER A 171 4.01 -13.81 -19.32
CA SER A 171 5.08 -13.41 -18.39
C SER A 171 5.90 -14.57 -17.77
N GLY A 172 6.14 -15.62 -18.55
CA GLY A 172 7.03 -16.76 -18.28
C GLY A 172 7.89 -17.20 -19.48
N ILE A 173 7.78 -16.53 -20.63
CA ILE A 173 8.53 -16.83 -21.87
C ILE A 173 9.46 -15.63 -22.19
N GLU A 174 10.69 -15.88 -22.66
CA GLU A 174 11.71 -14.83 -22.88
C GLU A 174 11.17 -13.67 -23.75
N GLU A 175 11.49 -12.43 -23.34
CA GLU A 175 10.97 -11.13 -23.83
C GLU A 175 9.55 -10.73 -23.35
N GLN A 176 9.35 -10.63 -22.03
CA GLN A 176 8.08 -10.12 -21.49
C GLN A 176 7.99 -8.58 -21.60
N PRO A 177 6.79 -8.03 -21.83
CA PRO A 177 6.58 -6.60 -21.75
C PRO A 177 6.75 -6.13 -20.30
N ARG A 178 7.72 -5.23 -20.07
CA ARG A 178 7.83 -4.49 -18.81
C ARG A 178 6.86 -3.32 -18.81
N LEU A 179 6.10 -3.18 -17.73
CA LEU A 179 5.23 -2.05 -17.52
C LEU A 179 6.08 -0.80 -17.43
N PHE A 180 7.08 -0.77 -16.54
CA PHE A 180 8.00 0.36 -16.39
C PHE A 180 9.18 0.22 -17.37
N ARG A 181 9.30 1.21 -18.26
CA ARG A 181 10.27 1.23 -19.36
C ARG A 181 11.50 2.05 -19.03
N THR A 182 11.37 3.05 -18.16
CA THR A 182 12.48 3.93 -17.78
C THR A 182 12.90 3.69 -16.32
N PRO A 183 14.17 3.99 -15.97
CA PRO A 183 14.61 3.98 -14.58
C PRO A 183 13.77 4.90 -13.68
N ASP A 184 13.32 6.04 -14.21
CA ASP A 184 12.53 7.03 -13.46
C ASP A 184 11.13 6.49 -13.14
N GLU A 185 10.47 5.84 -14.09
CA GLU A 185 9.18 5.17 -13.86
C GLU A 185 9.30 4.08 -12.79
N LYS A 186 10.35 3.26 -12.86
CA LYS A 186 10.60 2.20 -11.88
C LYS A 186 10.90 2.77 -10.49
N GLU A 187 11.65 3.86 -10.41
CA GLU A 187 11.95 4.54 -9.15
C GLU A 187 10.70 5.19 -8.53
N GLN A 188 9.83 5.77 -9.34
CA GLN A 188 8.53 6.28 -8.88
C GLN A 188 7.64 5.15 -8.33
N ALA A 189 7.58 4.01 -9.02
CA ALA A 189 6.85 2.85 -8.53
C ALA A 189 7.44 2.31 -7.21
N ARG A 190 8.77 2.32 -7.08
CA ARG A 190 9.47 1.95 -5.84
C ARG A 190 9.06 2.85 -4.66
N ARG A 191 8.97 4.16 -4.88
CA ARG A 191 8.52 5.12 -3.85
C ARG A 191 7.09 4.84 -3.38
N LEU A 192 6.17 4.50 -4.28
CA LEU A 192 4.82 4.12 -3.88
C LEU A 192 4.80 2.80 -3.10
N SER A 193 5.59 1.82 -3.51
CA SER A 193 5.73 0.55 -2.78
C SER A 193 6.30 0.76 -1.37
N GLU A 194 7.34 1.58 -1.23
CA GLU A 194 7.94 1.94 0.06
C GLU A 194 6.99 2.78 0.92
N ARG A 195 6.20 3.67 0.29
CA ARG A 195 5.17 4.45 0.99
C ARG A 195 4.10 3.57 1.61
N LEU A 196 3.61 2.56 0.88
CA LEU A 196 2.57 1.66 1.34
C LEU A 196 3.10 0.66 2.37
N HIS A 197 4.25 0.05 2.12
CA HIS A 197 4.68 -1.17 2.84
C HIS A 197 5.98 -0.99 3.64
N GLY A 198 6.50 0.24 3.72
CA GLY A 198 7.79 0.50 4.34
C GLY A 198 8.98 0.07 3.47
N PRO A 199 10.21 0.25 3.99
CA PRO A 199 11.43 0.16 3.20
C PRO A 199 11.62 -1.22 2.57
N MET A 200 12.24 -1.24 1.39
CA MET A 200 12.65 -2.51 0.77
C MET A 200 13.89 -3.08 1.46
N ILE A 201 13.78 -4.26 2.04
CA ILE A 201 14.82 -4.84 2.90
C ILE A 201 15.73 -5.74 2.05
N GLU A 202 16.97 -5.32 1.83
CA GLU A 202 17.99 -6.21 1.24
C GLU A 202 18.39 -7.26 2.28
N THR A 203 18.41 -8.54 1.89
CA THR A 203 18.97 -9.58 2.75
C THR A 203 20.23 -10.17 2.11
N ASP A 204 21.27 -10.31 2.94
CA ASP A 204 22.42 -11.15 2.60
C ASP A 204 22.00 -12.63 2.72
N GLY A 205 21.52 -13.22 1.63
CA GLY A 205 21.03 -14.60 1.55
C GLY A 205 20.21 -14.86 0.28
N PRO A 206 19.66 -16.07 0.08
CA PRO A 206 18.79 -16.37 -1.07
C PRO A 206 17.40 -15.67 -0.99
N PHE A 207 17.11 -14.98 0.13
CA PHE A 207 15.82 -14.35 0.39
C PHE A 207 15.83 -12.88 -0.05
N VAL A 208 15.74 -12.63 -1.36
CA VAL A 208 15.65 -11.25 -1.87
C VAL A 208 14.24 -10.72 -1.62
N ASP A 209 14.12 -9.47 -1.15
CA ASP A 209 12.84 -8.76 -1.17
C ASP A 209 12.34 -8.68 -2.61
N TYR A 210 11.31 -9.47 -2.91
CA TYR A 210 10.77 -9.65 -4.25
C TYR A 210 10.29 -8.33 -4.87
N ARG A 211 9.93 -7.34 -4.04
CA ARG A 211 9.57 -5.97 -4.46
C ARG A 211 10.73 -5.22 -5.12
N LYS A 212 12.00 -5.52 -4.80
CA LYS A 212 13.18 -4.86 -5.40
C LYS A 212 13.38 -5.19 -6.88
N GLY A 213 12.98 -6.40 -7.28
CA GLY A 213 13.30 -6.96 -8.59
C GLY A 213 12.12 -7.03 -9.55
N SER A 214 10.90 -7.14 -9.02
CA SER A 214 9.72 -7.51 -9.79
C SER A 214 8.96 -6.29 -10.33
N ASP A 215 8.86 -6.19 -11.66
CA ASP A 215 8.02 -5.19 -12.33
C ASP A 215 6.54 -5.35 -11.96
N GLU A 216 6.10 -6.61 -11.79
CA GLU A 216 4.76 -7.00 -11.39
C GLU A 216 4.40 -6.51 -9.97
N GLU A 217 5.30 -6.67 -8.98
CA GLU A 217 5.06 -6.19 -7.61
C GLU A 217 4.99 -4.68 -7.54
N LEU A 218 5.85 -4.01 -8.30
CA LEU A 218 5.84 -2.56 -8.40
C LEU A 218 4.55 -2.08 -9.08
N ALA A 219 4.07 -2.79 -10.11
CA ALA A 219 2.81 -2.47 -10.76
C ALA A 219 1.62 -2.64 -9.81
N ALA A 220 1.58 -3.73 -9.04
CA ALA A 220 0.58 -3.97 -8.01
C ALA A 220 0.58 -2.88 -6.92
N ALA A 221 1.77 -2.43 -6.48
CA ALA A 221 1.87 -1.34 -5.52
C ALA A 221 1.40 0.02 -6.08
N VAL A 222 1.73 0.33 -7.34
CA VAL A 222 1.22 1.53 -8.03
C VAL A 222 -0.31 1.46 -8.17
N PHE A 223 -0.83 0.30 -8.54
CA PHE A 223 -2.28 0.05 -8.61
C PHE A 223 -2.95 0.30 -7.26
N ALA A 224 -2.44 -0.33 -6.19
CA ALA A 224 -2.97 -0.18 -4.85
C ALA A 224 -2.97 1.28 -4.40
N SER A 225 -1.85 1.99 -4.56
CA SER A 225 -1.78 3.41 -4.20
C SER A 225 -2.75 4.26 -5.02
N ARG A 226 -2.88 4.00 -6.33
CA ARG A 226 -3.81 4.75 -7.20
C ARG A 226 -5.29 4.53 -6.86
N ILE A 227 -5.66 3.34 -6.39
CA ILE A 227 -7.02 3.03 -5.90
C ILE A 227 -7.25 3.64 -4.52
N ILE A 228 -6.28 3.53 -3.62
CA ILE A 228 -6.45 3.91 -2.22
C ILE A 228 -6.30 5.41 -2.01
N GLU A 229 -5.26 6.02 -2.55
CA GLU A 229 -4.89 7.42 -2.36
C GLU A 229 -4.61 8.11 -3.72
N PRO A 230 -5.62 8.25 -4.59
CA PRO A 230 -5.45 8.60 -6.00
C PRO A 230 -4.64 9.88 -6.25
N MET A 231 -4.95 10.94 -5.49
CA MET A 231 -4.29 12.23 -5.60
C MET A 231 -2.83 12.17 -5.13
N ALA A 232 -2.57 11.47 -4.02
CA ALA A 232 -1.22 11.27 -3.50
C ALA A 232 -0.37 10.43 -4.48
N ALA A 233 -0.94 9.36 -5.03
CA ALA A 233 -0.28 8.51 -6.02
C ALA A 233 0.17 9.32 -7.24
N GLN A 234 -0.74 10.13 -7.81
CA GLN A 234 -0.43 10.99 -8.96
C GLN A 234 0.62 12.05 -8.62
N ARG A 235 0.56 12.64 -7.43
CA ARG A 235 1.54 13.64 -6.97
C ARG A 235 2.94 13.05 -6.80
N ILE A 236 3.04 11.84 -6.24
CA ILE A 236 4.32 11.19 -5.88
C ILE A 236 4.96 10.50 -7.09
N ALA A 237 4.16 9.89 -7.95
CA ALA A 237 4.62 8.99 -9.01
C ALA A 237 3.85 9.19 -10.33
N PRO A 238 3.85 10.42 -10.91
CA PRO A 238 3.00 10.76 -12.04
C PRO A 238 3.27 9.93 -13.30
N ASP A 239 4.53 9.59 -13.57
CA ASP A 239 4.90 8.83 -14.77
C ASP A 239 4.56 7.34 -14.62
N ALA A 240 4.76 6.77 -13.43
CA ALA A 240 4.38 5.39 -13.12
C ALA A 240 2.85 5.21 -13.14
N VAL A 241 2.10 6.12 -12.51
CA VAL A 241 0.63 6.12 -12.53
C VAL A 241 0.11 6.27 -13.96
N ARG A 242 0.62 7.24 -14.72
CA ARG A 242 0.21 7.43 -16.12
C ARG A 242 0.54 6.20 -16.97
N ARG A 243 1.64 5.50 -16.71
CA ARG A 243 1.99 4.27 -17.42
C ARG A 243 0.97 3.16 -17.16
N LEU A 244 0.55 3.03 -15.91
CA LEU A 244 -0.48 2.10 -15.45
C LEU A 244 -1.85 2.42 -16.06
N GLU A 245 -2.29 3.68 -15.99
CA GLU A 245 -3.55 4.15 -16.60
C GLU A 245 -3.59 3.91 -18.12
N ASN A 246 -2.49 4.18 -18.83
CA ASN A 246 -2.40 3.93 -20.28
C ASN A 246 -2.51 2.45 -20.65
N ILE A 247 -2.15 1.53 -19.74
CA ILE A 247 -2.23 0.10 -19.98
C ILE A 247 -3.65 -0.42 -19.78
N PHE A 248 -4.35 0.10 -18.78
CA PHE A 248 -5.74 -0.25 -18.55
C PHE A 248 -6.69 0.42 -19.53
N GLY A 249 -6.24 1.47 -20.24
CA GLY A 249 -6.96 2.02 -21.39
C GLY A 249 -8.36 2.45 -21.00
N ASP A 250 -9.38 1.97 -21.71
CA ASP A 250 -10.79 2.31 -21.43
C ASP A 250 -11.23 1.85 -20.03
N LEU A 251 -10.61 0.79 -19.47
CA LEU A 251 -10.92 0.32 -18.13
C LEU A 251 -10.44 1.29 -17.04
N ALA A 252 -9.50 2.18 -17.37
CA ALA A 252 -9.04 3.20 -16.43
C ALA A 252 -10.19 4.14 -16.00
N ASP A 253 -11.15 4.41 -16.88
CA ASP A 253 -12.30 5.29 -16.59
C ASP A 253 -13.28 4.65 -15.58
N ASP A 254 -13.36 3.32 -15.55
CA ASP A 254 -14.19 2.58 -14.59
C ASP A 254 -13.45 2.29 -13.26
N LEU A 255 -12.11 2.24 -13.31
CA LEU A 255 -11.23 1.97 -12.19
C LEU A 255 -10.92 3.19 -11.30
N PHE A 256 -10.80 4.39 -11.89
CA PHE A 256 -10.15 5.56 -11.27
C PHE A 256 -10.96 6.85 -11.26
#